data_AF-A0A7V1HXT3-F1
#
_entry.id   AF-A0A7V1HXT3-F1
#
_cell.length_a   1.000
_cell.length_b   1.000
_cell.length_c   1.000
_cell.angle_alpha   90.00
_cell.angle_beta   90.00
_cell.angle_gamma   90.00
#
_symmetry.space_group_name_H-M   'P 1'
#
loop_
_entity.id
_entity.type
_entity.pdbx_description
1 polymer ?
#
loop_
_entity_poly.entity_id
_entity_poly.type
_entity_poly.pdbx_seq_one_letter_code
_entity_poly.pdbx_strand_id
1 'polypeptide(L)'
;MEQNKIFKNKRFIAINLILFAILYLSVTFNKEFIRPVYGDSPIIGILTGSFANFMAAYIVSLFPIAPILARNIDFKKSRVLIYSISFIVFLILTFEELKPFVNASMTYDIYDIIASGLGSITAIITFEIFLKKINKKKIHK
;
A
#
# COMPACT_ATOMS: atom_id res chain seq x y z
N MET A 1 -21.89 -13.79 22.31
CA MET A 1 -21.31 -14.19 21.01
C MET A 1 -21.29 -13.03 20.00
N GLU A 2 -22.31 -12.17 19.98
CA GLU A 2 -22.43 -11.02 19.08
C GLU A 2 -21.48 -9.85 19.41
N GLN A 3 -21.29 -9.54 20.70
CA GLN A 3 -20.33 -8.50 21.14
C GLN A 3 -18.88 -8.80 20.69
N ASN A 4 -18.46 -10.07 20.70
CA ASN A 4 -17.13 -10.49 20.21
C ASN A 4 -16.95 -10.30 18.70
N LYS A 5 -18.03 -10.37 17.91
CA LYS A 5 -18.03 -10.10 16.47
C LYS A 5 -17.89 -8.60 16.20
N ILE A 6 -18.59 -7.77 16.98
CA ILE A 6 -18.55 -6.31 16.91
C ILE A 6 -17.15 -5.77 17.27
N PHE A 7 -16.54 -6.25 18.36
CA PHE A 7 -15.17 -5.84 18.75
C PHE A 7 -14.10 -6.24 17.73
N LYS A 8 -14.22 -7.44 17.12
CA LYS A 8 -13.34 -7.85 16.02
C LYS A 8 -13.43 -6.88 14.85
N ASN A 9 -14.64 -6.51 14.42
CA ASN A 9 -14.84 -5.59 13.31
C ASN A 9 -14.22 -4.20 13.56
N LYS A 10 -14.33 -3.66 14.78
CA LYS A 10 -13.72 -2.37 15.15
C LYS A 10 -12.19 -2.36 14.98
N ARG A 11 -11.51 -3.46 15.35
CA ARG A 11 -10.05 -3.57 15.18
C ARG A 11 -9.63 -3.53 13.71
N PHE A 12 -10.37 -4.18 12.81
CA PHE A 12 -10.04 -4.19 11.39
C PHE A 12 -10.29 -2.85 10.72
N ILE A 13 -11.35 -2.14 11.14
CA ILE A 13 -11.60 -0.75 10.73
C ILE A 13 -10.44 0.15 11.20
N ALA A 14 -10.00 0.00 12.44
CA ALA A 14 -8.86 0.76 12.98
C ALA A 14 -7.57 0.51 12.18
N ILE A 15 -7.30 -0.72 11.76
CA ILE A 15 -6.12 -1.03 10.92
C ILE A 15 -6.17 -0.24 9.60
N ASN A 16 -7.30 -0.25 8.89
CA ASN A 16 -7.40 0.49 7.64
C ASN A 16 -7.37 2.01 7.83
N LEU A 17 -7.94 2.53 8.93
CA LEU A 17 -7.81 3.95 9.28
C LEU A 17 -6.36 4.32 9.57
N ILE A 18 -5.59 3.47 10.25
CA ILE A 18 -4.17 3.69 10.49
C ILE A 18 -3.39 3.65 9.17
N LEU A 19 -3.67 2.68 8.28
CA LEU A 19 -3.05 2.63 6.96
C LEU A 19 -3.34 3.90 6.16
N PHE A 20 -4.60 4.36 6.16
CA PHE A 20 -4.98 5.61 5.52
C PHE A 20 -4.24 6.81 6.12
N ALA A 21 -4.17 6.92 7.45
CA ALA A 21 -3.45 7.98 8.13
C ALA A 21 -1.96 7.96 7.78
N ILE A 22 -1.33 6.78 7.74
CA ILE A 22 0.08 6.62 7.33
C ILE A 22 0.26 7.10 5.90
N LEU A 23 -0.59 6.68 4.96
CA LEU A 23 -0.52 7.13 3.57
C LEU A 23 -0.64 8.65 3.49
N TYR A 24 -1.70 9.22 4.07
CA TYR A 24 -1.97 10.64 4.02
C TYR A 24 -0.84 11.47 4.63
N LEU A 25 -0.40 11.13 5.84
CA LEU A 25 0.68 11.83 6.54
C LEU A 25 2.00 11.69 5.79
N SER A 26 2.33 10.50 5.28
CA SER A 26 3.59 10.30 4.56
C SER A 26 3.65 11.12 3.28
N VAL A 27 2.56 11.11 2.49
CA VAL A 27 2.48 11.88 1.24
C VAL A 27 2.47 13.39 1.51
N THR A 28 1.70 13.84 2.50
CA THR A 28 1.62 15.26 2.87
C THR A 28 2.95 15.76 3.41
N PHE A 29 3.57 15.04 4.34
CA PHE A 29 4.87 15.39 4.89
C PHE A 29 5.96 15.46 3.82
N ASN A 30 5.98 14.50 2.90
CA ASN A 30 6.92 14.52 1.78
C ASN A 30 6.70 15.75 0.89
N LYS A 31 5.45 16.10 0.59
CA LYS A 31 5.12 17.25 -0.25
C LYS A 31 5.42 18.60 0.40
N GLU A 32 5.15 18.73 1.70
CA GLU A 32 5.27 20.02 2.42
C GLU A 32 6.68 20.30 2.93
N PHE A 33 7.45 19.26 3.30
CA PHE A 33 8.73 19.45 3.98
C PHE A 33 9.91 18.89 3.18
N ILE A 34 9.80 17.69 2.62
CA ILE A 34 10.95 17.02 2.00
C ILE A 34 11.21 17.56 0.59
N ARG A 35 10.18 17.53 -0.27
CA ARG A 35 10.31 17.92 -1.68
C ARG A 35 10.75 19.38 -1.88
N PRO A 36 10.30 20.37 -1.08
CA PRO A 36 10.78 21.74 -1.21
C PRO A 36 12.26 21.93 -0.84
N VAL A 37 12.80 21.06 0.04
CA VAL A 37 14.20 21.16 0.50
C VAL A 37 15.14 20.43 -0.46
N TYR A 38 14.70 19.31 -1.03
CA TYR A 38 15.57 18.42 -1.81
C TYR A 38 15.21 18.34 -3.30
N GLY A 39 14.24 19.13 -3.77
CA GLY A 39 13.72 19.06 -5.14
C GLY A 39 14.76 19.29 -6.23
N ASP A 40 15.75 20.15 -5.97
CA ASP A 40 16.80 20.48 -6.95
C ASP A 40 17.95 19.47 -6.96
N SER A 41 17.97 18.53 -6.02
CA SER A 41 19.01 17.50 -5.97
C SER A 41 18.71 16.41 -7.02
N PRO A 42 19.67 16.04 -7.89
CA PRO A 42 19.41 15.10 -8.99
C PRO A 42 18.84 13.75 -8.55
N ILE A 43 19.44 13.11 -7.54
CA ILE A 43 19.01 11.77 -7.08
C ILE A 43 17.90 11.88 -6.03
N ILE A 44 18.09 12.73 -5.03
CA ILE A 44 17.14 12.88 -3.91
C ILE A 44 15.80 13.47 -4.40
N GLY A 45 15.82 14.37 -5.37
CA GLY A 45 14.62 14.93 -6.00
C GLY A 45 13.78 13.86 -6.68
N ILE A 46 14.40 12.91 -7.40
CA ILE A 46 13.70 11.77 -8.04
C ILE A 46 13.08 10.85 -6.98
N LEU A 47 13.85 10.49 -5.94
CA LEU A 47 13.37 9.60 -4.87
C LEU A 47 12.20 10.22 -4.11
N THR A 48 12.26 11.51 -3.83
CA THR A 48 11.23 12.24 -3.08
C THR A 48 10.04 12.62 -3.97
N GLY A 49 10.25 12.81 -5.27
CA GLY A 49 9.18 12.95 -6.27
C GLY A 49 8.31 11.70 -6.34
N SER A 50 8.96 10.55 -6.50
CA SER A 50 8.29 9.24 -6.71
C SER A 50 7.83 8.53 -5.42
N PHE A 51 8.17 9.10 -4.26
CA PHE A 51 7.78 8.56 -2.96
C PHE A 51 6.25 8.44 -2.81
N ALA A 52 5.49 9.40 -3.34
CA ALA A 52 4.03 9.38 -3.22
C ALA A 52 3.44 8.15 -3.93
N ASN A 53 3.91 7.85 -5.14
CA ASN A 53 3.48 6.70 -5.94
C ASN A 53 3.88 5.38 -5.28
N PHE A 54 5.11 5.31 -4.74
CA PHE A 54 5.54 4.15 -3.94
C PHE A 54 4.60 3.90 -2.75
N MET A 55 4.34 4.95 -1.95
CA MET A 55 3.50 4.83 -0.74
C MET A 55 2.05 4.51 -1.08
N ALA A 56 1.51 5.11 -2.13
CA ALA A 56 0.17 4.81 -2.62
C ALA A 56 0.07 3.34 -3.02
N ALA A 57 0.97 2.87 -3.88
CA ALA A 57 1.00 1.48 -4.32
C ALA A 57 1.15 0.50 -3.15
N TYR A 58 2.07 0.80 -2.23
CA TYR A 58 2.34 -0.03 -1.07
C TYR A 58 1.13 -0.12 -0.13
N ILE A 59 0.62 1.02 0.33
CA ILE A 59 -0.38 1.05 1.38
C ILE A 59 -1.75 0.62 0.83
N VAL A 60 -2.16 1.08 -0.35
CA VAL A 60 -3.45 0.73 -0.97
C VAL A 60 -3.54 -0.79 -1.18
N SER A 61 -2.45 -1.42 -1.60
CA SER A 61 -2.38 -2.88 -1.78
C SER A 61 -2.53 -3.68 -0.47
N LEU A 62 -2.29 -3.06 0.70
CA LEU A 62 -2.44 -3.70 2.02
C LEU A 62 -3.84 -3.54 2.64
N PHE A 63 -4.68 -2.62 2.16
CA PHE A 63 -6.06 -2.45 2.66
C PHE A 63 -6.90 -3.74 2.74
N PRO A 64 -6.79 -4.70 1.79
CA PRO A 64 -7.56 -5.92 1.83
C PRO A 64 -7.16 -6.88 2.96
N ILE A 65 -6.00 -6.69 3.61
CA ILE A 65 -5.55 -7.55 4.71
C ILE A 65 -6.54 -7.52 5.88
N ALA A 66 -7.07 -6.35 6.23
CA ALA A 66 -8.02 -6.22 7.33
C ALA A 66 -9.31 -7.04 7.10
N PRO A 67 -10.03 -6.92 5.96
CA PRO A 67 -11.18 -7.77 5.69
C PRO A 67 -10.84 -9.26 5.48
N ILE A 68 -9.67 -9.59 4.91
CA ILE A 68 -9.18 -10.99 4.84
C ILE A 68 -9.12 -11.62 6.23
N LEU A 69 -8.51 -10.91 7.19
CA LEU A 69 -8.39 -11.36 8.57
C LEU A 69 -9.74 -11.41 9.30
N ALA A 70 -10.62 -10.44 9.04
CA ALA A 70 -11.95 -10.40 9.62
C ALA A 70 -12.81 -11.61 9.23
N ARG A 71 -12.71 -12.02 7.96
CA ARG A 71 -13.50 -13.13 7.39
C ARG A 71 -12.81 -14.49 7.51
N ASN A 72 -11.60 -14.56 8.10
CA ASN A 72 -10.78 -15.78 8.16
C ASN A 72 -10.67 -16.48 6.81
N ILE A 73 -10.42 -15.72 5.74
CA ILE A 73 -10.27 -16.28 4.40
C ILE A 73 -9.06 -17.23 4.37
N ASP A 74 -9.18 -18.34 3.66
CA ASP A 74 -8.09 -19.31 3.47
C ASP A 74 -6.83 -18.60 2.92
N PHE A 75 -5.65 -19.03 3.35
CA PHE A 75 -4.37 -18.49 2.91
C PHE A 75 -4.19 -18.55 1.39
N LYS A 76 -4.63 -19.63 0.73
CA LYS A 76 -4.52 -19.72 -0.74
C LYS A 76 -5.35 -18.64 -1.44
N LYS A 77 -6.60 -18.46 -1.00
CA LYS A 77 -7.51 -17.44 -1.54
C LYS A 77 -7.03 -16.02 -1.22
N SER A 78 -6.49 -15.82 -0.02
CA SER A 78 -5.96 -14.53 0.43
C SER A 78 -4.76 -14.08 -0.40
N ARG A 79 -3.87 -15.02 -0.77
CA ARG A 79 -2.73 -14.75 -1.68
C ARG A 79 -3.19 -14.25 -3.04
N VAL A 80 -4.12 -14.97 -3.68
CA VAL A 80 -4.68 -14.58 -4.97
C VAL A 80 -5.27 -13.18 -4.87
N LEU A 81 -6.05 -12.89 -3.83
CA LEU A 81 -6.67 -11.59 -3.63
C LEU A 81 -5.63 -10.46 -3.51
N ILE A 82 -4.59 -10.63 -2.67
CA ILE A 82 -3.54 -9.62 -2.51
C ILE A 82 -2.73 -9.43 -3.78
N TYR A 83 -2.39 -10.52 -4.49
CA TYR A 83 -1.60 -10.43 -5.71
C TYR A 83 -2.39 -9.73 -6.82
N SER A 84 -3.67 -10.09 -6.98
CA SER A 84 -4.56 -9.44 -7.94
C SER A 84 -4.75 -7.96 -7.63
N ILE A 85 -4.98 -7.59 -6.36
CA ILE A 85 -5.16 -6.18 -6.00
C ILE A 85 -3.86 -5.40 -6.17
N SER A 86 -2.72 -5.94 -5.77
CA SER A 86 -1.42 -5.26 -5.97
C SER A 86 -1.14 -5.04 -7.45
N PHE A 87 -1.46 -6.01 -8.30
CA PHE A 87 -1.34 -5.87 -9.74
C PHE A 87 -2.29 -4.82 -10.32
N ILE A 88 -3.55 -4.80 -9.88
CA ILE A 88 -4.54 -3.79 -10.31
C ILE A 88 -4.11 -2.39 -9.87
N VAL A 89 -3.65 -2.22 -8.63
CA VAL A 89 -3.15 -0.94 -8.10
C VAL A 89 -1.96 -0.45 -8.92
N PHE A 90 -0.99 -1.32 -9.20
CA PHE A 90 0.12 -1.00 -10.09
C PHE A 90 -0.34 -0.54 -11.47
N LEU A 91 -1.29 -1.25 -12.09
CA LEU A 91 -1.82 -0.86 -13.40
C LEU A 91 -2.53 0.48 -13.35
N ILE A 92 -3.37 0.73 -12.34
CA ILE A 92 -4.09 2.00 -12.19
C ILE A 92 -3.10 3.17 -12.08
N LEU A 93 -2.08 3.05 -11.23
CA LEU A 93 -1.07 4.11 -11.06
C LEU A 93 -0.21 4.28 -12.32
N THR A 94 0.15 3.19 -12.99
CA THR A 94 0.87 3.26 -14.27
C THR A 94 0.04 3.96 -15.33
N PHE A 95 -1.25 3.64 -15.43
CA PHE A 95 -2.15 4.30 -16.37
C PHE A 95 -2.35 5.78 -16.05
N GLU A 96 -2.35 6.16 -14.77
CA GLU A 96 -2.39 7.57 -14.37
C GLU A 96 -1.16 8.32 -14.90
N GLU A 97 0.04 7.76 -14.77
CA GLU A 97 1.26 8.43 -15.26
C GLU A 97 1.31 8.51 -16.79
N LEU A 98 0.79 7.49 -17.49
CA LEU A 98 0.75 7.47 -18.96
C LEU A 98 -0.33 8.40 -19.53
N LYS A 99 -1.48 8.45 -18.87
CA LYS A 99 -2.64 9.25 -19.27
C LYS A 99 -3.32 9.82 -18.02
N PRO A 100 -2.86 10.98 -17.52
CA PRO A 100 -3.38 11.54 -16.29
C PRO A 100 -4.87 11.83 -16.43
N PHE A 101 -5.67 11.12 -15.63
CA PHE A 101 -7.10 11.36 -15.45
C PHE A 101 -7.36 12.21 -14.19
N VAL A 102 -6.35 12.36 -13.33
CA VAL A 102 -6.29 13.32 -12.23
C VAL A 102 -5.18 14.32 -12.59
N ASN A 103 -5.46 15.63 -12.53
CA ASN A 103 -4.52 16.69 -12.95
C ASN A 103 -3.33 16.88 -11.97
N ALA A 104 -2.71 15.80 -11.46
CA ALA A 104 -1.78 15.84 -10.33
C ALA A 104 -0.28 15.80 -10.71
N SER A 105 0.12 15.34 -11.89
CA SER A 105 1.53 15.13 -12.29
C SER A 105 1.84 15.58 -13.74
N MET A 106 3.12 15.82 -14.04
CA MET A 106 3.60 15.98 -15.42
C MET A 106 3.58 14.63 -16.12
N THR A 107 2.94 14.56 -17.28
CA THR A 107 2.80 13.34 -18.10
C THR A 107 4.12 12.58 -18.25
N TYR A 108 4.10 11.26 -18.02
CA TYR A 108 5.15 10.28 -18.37
C TYR A 108 6.41 10.22 -17.46
N ASP A 109 6.29 10.28 -16.13
CA ASP A 109 7.43 10.02 -15.24
C ASP A 109 7.71 8.50 -15.07
N ILE A 110 8.82 8.03 -15.66
CA ILE A 110 9.24 6.62 -15.55
C ILE A 110 9.59 6.21 -14.13
N TYR A 111 10.06 7.15 -13.30
CA TYR A 111 10.41 6.87 -11.91
C TYR A 111 9.17 6.61 -11.07
N ASP A 112 8.05 7.27 -11.39
CA ASP A 112 6.76 7.05 -10.71
C ASP A 112 6.14 5.69 -11.06
N ILE A 113 6.33 5.22 -12.30
CA ILE A 113 5.96 3.86 -12.71
C ILE A 113 6.82 2.83 -11.95
N ILE A 114 8.14 3.02 -11.91
CA ILE A 114 9.05 2.12 -11.17
C ILE A 114 8.68 2.09 -9.68
N ALA A 115 8.44 3.26 -9.08
CA ALA A 115 8.05 3.40 -7.69
C ALA A 115 6.74 2.67 -7.38
N SER A 116 5.74 2.79 -8.26
CA SER A 116 4.46 2.07 -8.15
C SER A 116 4.66 0.54 -8.19
N GLY A 117 5.54 0.06 -9.07
CA GLY A 117 5.90 -1.35 -9.16
C GLY A 117 6.57 -1.85 -7.88
N LEU A 118 7.57 -1.10 -7.38
CA LEU A 118 8.27 -1.42 -6.13
C LEU A 118 7.35 -1.41 -4.92
N GLY A 119 6.43 -0.44 -4.82
CA GLY A 119 5.45 -0.38 -3.73
C GLY A 119 4.53 -1.60 -3.71
N SER A 120 4.03 -1.99 -4.88
CA SER A 120 3.17 -3.17 -5.05
C SER A 120 3.89 -4.47 -4.69
N ILE A 121 5.14 -4.65 -5.14
CA ILE A 121 5.98 -5.81 -4.76
C ILE A 121 6.23 -5.82 -3.25
N THR A 122 6.53 -4.67 -2.66
CA THR A 122 6.78 -4.54 -1.22
C THR A 122 5.53 -4.91 -0.40
N ALA A 123 4.33 -4.59 -0.89
CA ALA A 123 3.07 -5.00 -0.26
C ALA A 123 2.90 -6.52 -0.28
N ILE A 124 3.17 -7.16 -1.41
CA ILE A 124 3.15 -8.63 -1.55
C ILE A 124 4.12 -9.29 -0.56
N ILE A 125 5.36 -8.81 -0.50
CA ILE A 125 6.38 -9.33 0.42
C ILE A 125 5.93 -9.16 1.88
N THR A 126 5.41 -7.99 2.23
CA THR A 126 4.88 -7.69 3.58
C THR A 126 3.79 -8.70 3.96
N PHE A 127 2.86 -8.98 3.05
CA PHE A 127 1.80 -9.95 3.27
C PHE A 127 2.33 -11.38 3.46
N GLU A 128 3.29 -11.83 2.65
CA GLU A 128 3.89 -13.17 2.78
C GLU A 128 4.65 -13.33 4.10
N ILE A 129 5.40 -12.31 4.54
CA ILE A 129 6.08 -12.31 5.84
C ILE A 129 5.04 -12.43 6.97
N PHE A 130 3.94 -11.69 6.86
CA PHE A 130 2.87 -11.71 7.84
C PHE A 130 2.18 -13.09 7.91
N LEU A 131 1.87 -13.70 6.76
CA LEU A 131 1.31 -15.05 6.70
C LEU A 131 2.24 -16.11 7.31
N LYS A 132 3.54 -16.07 6.99
CA LYS A 132 4.53 -16.99 7.58
C LYS A 132 4.54 -16.90 9.11
N LYS A 133 4.46 -15.68 9.65
CA LYS A 133 4.42 -15.44 11.10
C LYS A 133 3.15 -15.98 11.76
N ILE A 134 1.99 -15.88 11.09
CA ILE A 134 0.73 -16.47 11.58
C ILE A 134 0.81 -17.99 11.58
N ASN A 135 1.33 -18.60 10.50
CA ASN A 135 1.40 -20.04 10.39
C ASN A 135 2.32 -20.65 11.45
N LYS A 136 3.49 -20.04 11.71
CA LYS A 136 4.40 -20.46 12.79
C LYS A 136 3.73 -20.43 14.17
N LYS A 137 2.89 -19.42 14.44
CA LYS A 137 2.15 -19.32 15.71
C LYS A 137 1.05 -20.38 15.87
N LYS A 138 0.47 -20.88 14.77
CA LYS A 138 -0.53 -21.97 14.83
C LYS A 138 0.11 -23.33 15.10
N ILE A 139 1.36 -23.55 14.67
CA ILE A 139 2.07 -24.82 14.88
C ILE A 139 2.58 -24.97 16.32
N HIS A 140 2.80 -23.86 17.03
CA HIS A 140 3.27 -23.85 18.44
C HIS A 140 2.14 -23.62 19.46
N LYS A 141 0.87 -23.80 19.06
CA LYS A 141 -0.29 -23.82 19.94
C LYS A 141 -0.93 -25.20 19.88
#